data_AF-A0A661HZ85-F1
#
_entry.id   AF-A0A661HZ85-F1
#
_cell.length_a   1.000
_cell.length_b   1.000
_cell.length_c   1.000
_cell.angle_alpha   90.00
_cell.angle_beta   90.00
_cell.angle_gamma   90.00
#
_symmetry.space_group_name_H-M   'P 1'
#
loop_
_entity.id
_entity.type
_entity.pdbx_description
1 polymer ?
#
loop_
_entity_poly.entity_id
_entity_poly.type
_entity_poly.pdbx_seq_one_letter_code
_entity_poly.pdbx_strand_id
1 'polypeptide(L)'
;MTFAVLGGIFLNIGAFLTYKGMIFRAVWAYLIADIFWVLMAWERQDWVGMVFIISGITFALLAFLKMHSGEMEKELKKEKI
;
A
#
# COMPACT_ATOMS: atom_id res chain seq x y z
N MET A 1 -24.65 4.88 -1.43
CA MET A 1 -23.33 4.72 -0.78
C MET A 1 -23.38 3.46 0.06
N THR A 2 -22.74 2.41 -0.44
CA THR A 2 -22.94 1.01 -0.05
C THR A 2 -21.92 0.59 1.01
N PHE A 3 -22.25 -0.41 1.84
CA PHE A 3 -21.42 -1.00 2.90
C PHE A 3 -19.92 -1.19 2.55
N ALA A 4 -19.60 -1.39 1.27
CA ALA A 4 -18.23 -1.46 0.76
C ALA A 4 -17.38 -0.22 1.10
N VAL A 5 -17.96 0.99 1.06
CA VAL A 5 -17.22 2.23 1.38
C VAL A 5 -16.88 2.30 2.86
N LEU A 6 -17.83 1.94 3.73
CA LEU A 6 -17.61 1.83 5.18
C LEU A 6 -16.55 0.77 5.50
N GLY A 7 -16.63 -0.40 4.87
CA GLY A 7 -15.61 -1.45 5.00
C GLY A 7 -14.22 -0.97 4.58
N GLY A 8 -14.12 -0.23 3.47
CA GLY A 8 -12.86 0.35 2.99
C GLY A 8 -12.24 1.34 3.98
N ILE A 9 -13.04 2.17 4.65
CA ILE A 9 -12.55 3.10 5.68
C ILE A 9 -12.00 2.34 6.89
N PHE A 10 -12.75 1.36 7.41
CA PHE A 10 -12.29 0.53 8.54
C PHE A 10 -11.02 -0.27 8.21
N LEU A 11 -10.89 -0.77 6.98
CA LEU A 11 -9.68 -1.46 6.52
C LEU A 11 -8.46 -0.55 6.54
N ASN A 12 -8.58 0.70 6.08
CA ASN A 12 -7.47 1.65 6.11
C ASN A 12 -7.08 2.05 7.54
N ILE A 13 -8.05 2.26 8.42
CA ILE A 13 -7.79 2.57 9.84
C ILE A 13 -7.13 1.37 10.54
N GLY A 14 -7.64 0.16 10.32
CA GLY A 14 -7.07 -1.06 10.86
C GLY A 14 -5.64 -1.27 10.39
N ALA A 15 -5.38 -1.12 9.09
CA ALA A 15 -4.04 -1.22 8.53
C ALA A 15 -3.08 -0.15 9.11
N PHE A 16 -3.53 1.09 9.29
CA PHE A 16 -2.72 2.14 9.93
C PHE A 16 -2.31 1.76 11.36
N LEU A 17 -3.22 1.16 12.14
CA LEU A 17 -2.94 0.73 13.52
C LEU A 17 -2.08 -0.54 13.57
N THR A 18 -2.33 -1.52 12.69
CA THR A 18 -1.61 -2.80 12.66
C THR A 18 -0.18 -2.67 12.16
N TYR A 19 0.06 -1.79 11.18
CA TYR A 19 1.36 -1.64 10.53
C TYR A 19 2.24 -0.54 11.11
N LYS A 20 1.82 0.10 12.21
CA LYS A 20 2.63 1.10 12.93
C LYS A 20 3.95 0.45 13.39
N GLY A 21 5.05 0.79 12.71
CA GLY A 21 6.39 0.26 12.98
C GLY A 21 6.80 -0.99 12.17
N MET A 22 5.93 -1.54 11.31
CA MET A 22 6.22 -2.69 10.45
C MET A 22 5.92 -2.38 8.98
N ILE A 23 6.59 -1.35 8.44
CA ILE A 23 6.30 -0.81 7.11
C ILE A 23 6.47 -1.87 6.01
N PHE A 24 7.45 -2.78 6.16
CA PHE A 24 7.68 -3.85 5.18
C PHE A 24 6.51 -4.83 5.05
N ARG A 25 5.86 -5.22 6.16
CA ARG A 25 4.67 -6.08 6.12
C ARG A 25 3.46 -5.34 5.55
N ALA A 26 3.36 -4.04 5.82
CA ALA A 26 2.31 -3.19 5.27
C ALA A 26 2.36 -3.20 3.75
N VAL A 27 3.54 -2.90 3.20
CA VAL A 27 3.75 -2.82 1.76
C VAL A 27 3.38 -4.13 1.07
N TRP A 28 3.78 -5.28 1.61
CA TRP A 28 3.40 -6.59 1.06
C TRP A 28 1.88 -6.84 1.07
N ALA A 29 1.20 -6.52 2.17
CA ALA A 29 -0.24 -6.71 2.27
C ALA A 29 -1.01 -5.79 1.31
N TYR A 30 -0.57 -4.54 1.16
CA TYR A 30 -1.14 -3.60 0.21
C TYR A 30 -0.88 -4.01 -1.24
N LEU A 31 0.31 -4.52 -1.57
CA LEU A 31 0.62 -5.04 -2.90
C LEU A 31 -0.31 -6.18 -3.32
N ILE A 32 -0.61 -7.09 -2.38
CA ILE A 32 -1.55 -8.18 -2.62
C ILE A 32 -2.97 -7.63 -2.81
N ALA A 33 -3.39 -6.69 -1.96
CA ALA A 33 -4.69 -6.05 -2.10
C ALA A 33 -4.81 -5.36 -3.47
N ASP A 34 -3.81 -4.61 -3.90
CA ASP A 34 -3.80 -3.88 -5.16
C ASP A 34 -3.97 -4.80 -6.37
N ILE A 35 -3.44 -6.03 -6.34
CA ILE A 35 -3.69 -7.04 -7.39
C ILE A 35 -5.19 -7.36 -7.51
N PHE A 36 -5.89 -7.56 -6.40
CA PHE A 36 -7.34 -7.79 -6.40
C PHE A 36 -8.12 -6.57 -6.89
N TRP A 37 -7.67 -5.36 -6.54
CA TRP A 37 -8.28 -4.12 -7.02
C TRP A 37 -8.09 -3.93 -8.53
N VAL A 38 -6.93 -4.28 -9.09
CA VAL A 38 -6.69 -4.26 -10.55
C VAL A 38 -7.60 -5.25 -11.28
N LEU A 39 -7.74 -6.48 -10.76
CA LEU A 39 -8.63 -7.49 -11.35
C LEU A 39 -10.10 -7.03 -11.34
N MET A 40 -10.54 -6.43 -10.24
CA MET A 40 -11.90 -5.90 -10.13
C MET A 40 -12.13 -4.69 -11.05
N ALA A 41 -11.15 -3.80 -11.19
CA ALA A 41 -11.21 -2.66 -12.10
C ALA A 41 -11.27 -3.11 -13.57
N TRP A 42 -10.53 -4.17 -13.91
CA TRP A 42 -10.57 -4.79 -15.24
C TRP A 42 -11.95 -5.36 -15.57
N GLU A 43 -12.54 -6.13 -14.64
CA GLU A 43 -13.87 -6.72 -14.83
C GLU A 43 -14.96 -5.65 -14.96
N ARG A 44 -14.82 -4.53 -14.24
CA ARG A 44 -15.77 -3.39 -14.32
C ARG A 44 -15.50 -2.41 -15.47
N GLN A 45 -14.48 -2.65 -16.29
CA GLN A 45 -14.00 -1.73 -17.33
C GLN A 45 -13.73 -0.31 -16.81
N ASP A 46 -13.34 -0.19 -15.54
CA ASP A 46 -12.98 1.09 -14.92
C ASP A 46 -11.50 1.40 -15.19
N TRP A 47 -11.25 1.89 -16.39
CA TRP A 47 -9.90 2.25 -16.85
C TRP A 47 -9.27 3.36 -16.02
N VAL A 48 -10.08 4.29 -15.49
CA VAL A 48 -9.58 5.39 -14.65
C VAL A 48 -9.13 4.83 -13.31
N GLY A 49 -9.96 4.02 -12.65
CA GLY A 49 -9.60 3.33 -11.41
C GLY A 49 -8.34 2.50 -11.56
N MET A 50 -8.21 1.78 -12.68
CA MET A 50 -7.04 0.95 -12.99
C MET A 50 -5.74 1.77 -13.10
N VAL A 51 -5.75 2.93 -13.75
CA VAL A 51 -4.57 3.82 -13.85
C VAL A 51 -4.14 4.32 -12.47
N PHE A 52 -5.10 4.71 -11.62
CA PHE A 52 -4.81 5.12 -10.25
C PHE A 52 -4.17 3.98 -9.44
N ILE A 53 -4.73 2.77 -9.50
CA ILE A 53 -4.18 1.61 -8.78
C ILE A 53 -2.77 1.28 -9.27
N ILE A 54 -2.54 1.23 -10.59
CA ILE A 54 -1.22 0.95 -11.17
C ILE A 54 -0.18 1.99 -10.75
N SER A 55 -0.55 3.28 -10.74
CA SER A 55 0.34 4.34 -10.25
C SER A 55 0.66 4.17 -8.76
N GLY A 56 -0.32 3.75 -7.96
CA GLY A 56 -0.16 3.44 -6.54
C GLY A 56 0.80 2.28 -6.30
N ILE A 57 0.65 1.18 -7.05
CA ILE A 57 1.56 0.02 -7.02
C ILE A 57 2.99 0.47 -7.37
N THR A 58 3.14 1.33 -8.39
CA THR A 58 4.45 1.84 -8.80
C THR A 58 5.14 2.61 -7.67
N PHE A 59 4.41 3.51 -7.00
CA PHE A 59 4.96 4.24 -5.84
C PHE A 59 5.24 3.32 -4.65
N ALA A 60 4.40 2.30 -4.40
CA ALA A 60 4.62 1.32 -3.35
C ALA A 60 5.88 0.49 -3.60
N LEU A 61 6.14 0.09 -4.86
CA LEU A 61 7.37 -0.59 -5.28
C LEU A 61 8.59 0.31 -5.15
N LEU A 62 8.49 1.59 -5.52
CA LEU A 62 9.58 2.55 -5.32
C LEU A 62 9.89 2.75 -3.82
N ALA A 63 8.87 2.86 -2.98
CA ALA A 63 9.03 2.93 -1.54
C ALA A 63 9.69 1.65 -0.98
N PHE A 64 9.27 0.47 -1.47
CA PHE A 64 9.88 -0.81 -1.13
C PHE A 64 11.35 -0.88 -1.50
N LEU A 65 11.70 -0.49 -2.73
CA LEU A 65 13.09 -0.45 -3.21
C LEU A 65 13.93 0.51 -2.38
N LYS A 66 13.40 1.69 -2.04
CA LYS A 66 14.07 2.65 -1.16
C LYS A 66 14.32 2.08 0.25
N MET A 67 13.36 1.33 0.79
CA MET A 67 13.50 0.65 2.09
C MET A 67 14.51 -0.50 2.04
N HIS A 68 14.50 -1.31 0.97
CA HIS A 68 15.41 -2.43 0.78
C HIS A 68 16.85 -1.99 0.44
N SER A 69 17.03 -0.80 -0.16
CA SER A 69 18.35 -0.22 -0.47
C SER A 69 19.15 0.21 0.78
N GLY A 70 18.62 0.03 1.99
CA GLY A 70 19.32 0.31 3.24
C GLY A 70 19.45 1.80 3.60
N GLU A 71 18.84 2.72 2.82
CA GLU A 71 18.78 4.14 3.18
C GLU A 71 17.98 4.36 4.48
N MET A 72 16.92 3.58 4.68
CA MET A 72 16.11 3.67 5.89
C MET A 72 16.77 3.00 7.11
N GLU A 73 17.62 1.98 6.90
CA GLU A 73 18.45 1.40 7.96
C GLU A 73 19.51 2.41 8.43
N LYS A 74 20.06 3.22 7.51
CA LYS A 74 20.96 4.34 7.84
C LYS A 74 20.27 5.45 8.61
N GLU A 75 19.03 5.82 8.28
CA GLU A 75 18.26 6.83 9.03
C GLU A 75 17.90 6.35 10.45
N LEU A 76 17.41 5.12 10.60
CA LEU A 76 17.12 4.52 11.91
C LEU A 76 18.36 4.39 12.81
N LYS A 77 19.55 4.21 12.22
CA LYS A 77 20.82 4.17 12.95
C LYS A 77 21.35 5.56 13.30
N LYS A 78 20.97 6.60 12.55
CA LYS A 78 21.35 8.00 12.79
C LYS A 78 20.53 8.66 13.91
N GLU A 79 19.29 8.23 14.12
CA GLU A 79 18.42 8.70 15.21
C GLU A 79 18.81 8.14 16.59
N LYS A 80 19.70 7.14 16.64
CA LYS A 80 20.22 6.53 17.88
C LYS A 80 21.62 7.01 18.29
N ILE A 81 22.18 8.04 17.64
CA ILE A 81 23.46 8.65 18.02
C ILE A 81 23.20 10.03 18.63
#